data_AF-A0AA38RXA6-F1
#
_entry.id   AF-A0AA38RXA6-F1
#
_cell.length_a   1.000
_cell.length_b   1.000
_cell.length_c   1.000
_cell.angle_alpha   90.00
_cell.angle_beta   90.00
_cell.angle_gamma   90.00
#
_symmetry.space_group_name_H-M   'P 1'
#
loop_
_entity.id
_entity.type
_entity.pdbx_description
1 polymer ?
#
loop_
_entity_poly.entity_id
_entity_poly.type
_entity_poly.pdbx_seq_one_letter_code
_entity_poly.pdbx_strand_id
1 'polypeptide(L)'
;MEVTQVNSAFPPSPPAEQDTHCVYDDKRIPRTFELPLELPSTPVDPNEALVEELKGRVMRIPNMLNYMENWPVRELNQYYHRMQTLFNEALDRVIPDPRRRQKFKDCDFAHFCALWWPHGEWEDFYSASFFALWIFVWDDTIDANDQELSEDFQKACRFRSRTLDYCRYYLGLSKKGEREPEFPSLACGLFKEFAGRIVEKFQKHRVQRIYDEIVRYIRECENEQAERLAGRIPNLDEYIDNRMGTAAVLILCGINELFIEQALPDWMMDSPEMDVIWRETSLAIIIINDVLSLKKEMATGCLLSLAPVLYRQGIEWDDIVPELMEELMYVCRRFDEAAATLEAAGADDPRLLKDVRTYLDTCRTNSTGTYIYTIESKRYKIAPLVQEDLSVTIVL
;
A
#
# COMPACT_ATOMS: atom_id res chain seq x y z
N MET A 1 -13.84 65.99 -52.64
CA MET A 1 -13.19 64.75 -53.12
C MET A 1 -12.75 64.00 -51.87
N GLU A 2 -13.73 63.51 -51.12
CA GLU A 2 -14.26 62.14 -51.17
C GLU A 2 -13.33 61.16 -50.45
N VAL A 3 -13.73 60.90 -49.20
CA VAL A 3 -13.20 59.89 -48.29
C VAL A 3 -13.84 58.57 -48.67
N THR A 4 -13.06 57.65 -49.23
CA THR A 4 -13.54 56.31 -49.60
C THR A 4 -13.29 55.35 -48.44
N GLN A 5 -14.36 54.88 -47.81
CA GLN A 5 -14.36 53.78 -46.85
C GLN A 5 -13.93 52.48 -47.55
N VAL A 6 -12.93 51.79 -47.00
CA VAL A 6 -12.61 50.40 -47.38
C VAL A 6 -13.18 49.49 -46.31
N ASN A 7 -14.27 48.80 -46.67
CA ASN A 7 -14.86 47.70 -45.93
C ASN A 7 -13.92 46.49 -45.97
N SER A 8 -13.37 46.07 -44.82
CA SER A 8 -12.78 44.74 -44.65
C SER A 8 -13.83 43.80 -44.06
N ALA A 9 -14.54 43.09 -44.92
CA ALA A 9 -15.43 42.01 -44.54
C ALA A 9 -14.61 40.80 -44.04
N PHE A 10 -14.90 40.33 -42.83
CA PHE A 10 -14.39 39.06 -42.31
C PHE A 10 -15.05 37.88 -43.06
N PRO A 11 -14.33 36.76 -43.26
CA PRO A 11 -14.91 35.57 -43.87
C PRO A 11 -16.00 34.96 -42.96
N PRO A 12 -17.02 34.30 -43.53
CA PRO A 12 -18.11 33.70 -42.77
C PRO A 12 -17.61 32.53 -41.92
N SER A 13 -18.07 32.48 -40.67
CA SER A 13 -17.87 31.35 -39.76
C SER A 13 -18.44 30.06 -40.37
N PRO A 14 -17.78 28.90 -40.19
CA PRO A 14 -18.32 27.62 -40.64
C PRO A 14 -19.64 27.28 -39.92
N PRO A 15 -20.53 26.50 -40.57
CA PRO A 15 -21.85 26.21 -40.05
C PRO A 15 -21.80 25.37 -38.77
N ALA A 16 -22.72 25.64 -37.85
CA ALA A 16 -22.99 24.80 -36.70
C ALA A 16 -23.48 23.42 -37.16
N GLU A 17 -22.65 22.40 -37.00
CA GLU A 17 -23.09 21.01 -37.14
C GLU A 17 -23.78 20.55 -35.86
N GLN A 18 -24.99 20.04 -36.07
CA GLN A 18 -25.92 19.52 -35.09
C GLN A 18 -25.51 18.10 -34.66
N ASP A 19 -25.58 17.88 -33.34
CA ASP A 19 -26.04 16.67 -32.66
C ASP A 19 -25.72 15.31 -33.31
N THR A 20 -24.52 14.81 -33.04
CA THR A 20 -24.34 13.39 -32.74
C THR A 20 -24.32 13.22 -31.24
N HIS A 21 -25.37 12.61 -30.69
CA HIS A 21 -25.53 12.29 -29.27
C HIS A 21 -24.28 11.62 -28.67
N CYS A 22 -23.49 12.40 -27.94
CA CYS A 22 -22.74 11.93 -26.79
C CYS A 22 -23.41 12.55 -25.57
N VAL A 23 -24.37 11.81 -25.02
CA VAL A 23 -24.89 12.10 -23.68
C VAL A 23 -23.83 11.60 -22.71
N TYR A 24 -22.94 12.50 -22.26
CA TYR A 24 -22.09 12.26 -21.10
C TYR A 24 -22.65 13.10 -19.96
N ASP A 25 -23.21 12.40 -18.97
CA ASP A 25 -23.89 12.97 -17.81
C ASP A 25 -22.90 13.45 -16.74
N ASP A 26 -23.26 14.57 -16.12
CA ASP A 26 -22.45 15.54 -15.41
C ASP A 26 -22.55 15.36 -13.88
N LYS A 27 -21.94 14.28 -13.35
CA LYS A 27 -21.71 14.10 -11.89
C LYS A 27 -20.25 13.79 -11.56
N ARG A 28 -19.41 14.75 -11.94
CA ARG A 28 -18.07 15.14 -11.48
C ARG A 28 -17.59 14.46 -10.17
N ILE A 29 -16.75 13.43 -10.31
CA ILE A 29 -15.91 12.67 -9.35
C ILE A 29 -15.97 13.09 -7.85
N PRO A 30 -16.60 12.28 -6.98
CA PRO A 30 -15.97 11.86 -5.70
C PRO A 30 -16.34 10.39 -5.30
N ARG A 31 -15.62 9.65 -4.43
CA ARG A 31 -15.35 9.90 -2.99
C ARG A 31 -14.17 9.06 -2.42
N THR A 32 -13.85 9.31 -1.14
CA THR A 32 -13.20 8.41 -0.17
C THR A 32 -14.15 8.26 1.05
N PHE A 33 -15.43 8.01 0.73
CA PHE A 33 -16.65 7.92 1.57
C PHE A 33 -17.28 9.26 2.07
N GLU A 34 -18.62 9.42 1.93
CA GLU A 34 -19.44 10.40 2.70
C GLU A 34 -20.59 9.64 3.37
N LEU A 35 -20.74 9.77 4.69
CA LEU A 35 -21.81 9.16 5.50
C LEU A 35 -22.29 10.11 6.62
N PRO A 36 -23.50 9.91 7.17
CA PRO A 36 -24.17 10.92 7.99
C PRO A 36 -23.56 11.12 9.38
N LEU A 37 -23.59 12.37 9.82
CA LEU A 37 -23.25 12.86 11.16
C LEU A 37 -24.26 12.34 12.20
N GLU A 38 -23.94 11.26 12.90
CA GLU A 38 -24.15 11.10 14.36
C GLU A 38 -23.75 9.69 14.85
N LEU A 39 -22.79 9.64 15.77
CA LEU A 39 -22.30 8.40 16.41
C LEU A 39 -23.07 8.12 17.71
N PRO A 40 -23.60 6.89 17.91
CA PRO A 40 -24.10 6.48 19.22
C PRO A 40 -22.95 6.33 20.23
N SER A 41 -23.19 6.72 21.48
CA SER A 41 -22.24 6.54 22.58
C SER A 41 -22.00 5.06 22.90
N THR A 42 -20.76 4.58 22.82
CA THR A 42 -20.40 3.21 23.22
C THR A 42 -19.91 3.11 24.67
N PRO A 43 -20.36 2.10 25.45
CA PRO A 43 -19.72 1.67 26.70
C PRO A 43 -18.65 0.57 26.48
N VAL A 44 -17.90 0.29 27.57
CA VAL A 44 -16.73 -0.60 27.84
C VAL A 44 -16.31 -1.62 26.76
N ASP A 45 -15.00 -1.58 26.45
CA ASP A 45 -14.22 -2.26 25.39
C ASP A 45 -14.97 -2.47 24.06
N PRO A 46 -15.03 -1.44 23.20
CA PRO A 46 -15.80 -1.47 21.96
C PRO A 46 -15.32 -2.54 20.97
N ASN A 47 -14.10 -3.09 21.14
CA ASN A 47 -13.57 -4.11 20.24
C ASN A 47 -14.13 -5.50 20.55
N GLU A 48 -14.16 -5.93 21.82
CA GLU A 48 -14.68 -7.26 22.18
C GLU A 48 -16.18 -7.40 21.86
N ALA A 49 -16.96 -6.35 22.15
CA ALA A 49 -18.39 -6.32 21.83
C ALA A 49 -18.64 -6.43 20.31
N LEU A 50 -17.84 -5.71 19.52
CA LEU A 50 -17.94 -5.74 18.07
C LEU A 50 -17.48 -7.09 17.50
N VAL A 51 -16.44 -7.72 18.05
CA VAL A 51 -16.05 -9.10 17.65
C VAL A 51 -17.22 -10.06 17.82
N GLU A 52 -17.89 -10.05 18.98
CA GLU A 52 -19.02 -10.95 19.23
C GLU A 52 -20.24 -10.63 18.34
N GLU A 53 -20.46 -9.36 17.96
CA GLU A 53 -21.51 -8.96 17.02
C GLU A 53 -21.24 -9.41 15.58
N LEU A 54 -19.98 -9.41 15.15
CA LEU A 54 -19.57 -9.80 13.80
C LEU A 54 -19.43 -11.32 13.64
N LYS A 55 -19.29 -12.05 14.76
CA LYS A 55 -19.11 -13.50 14.79
C LYS A 55 -20.26 -14.24 14.10
N GLY A 56 -19.91 -15.17 13.21
CA GLY A 56 -20.86 -15.94 12.43
C GLY A 56 -21.48 -15.20 11.24
N ARG A 57 -21.18 -13.90 11.06
CA ARG A 57 -21.53 -13.21 9.82
C ARG A 57 -20.72 -13.74 8.65
N VAL A 58 -21.28 -13.60 7.46
CA VAL A 58 -20.68 -14.09 6.21
C VAL A 58 -20.20 -12.91 5.39
N MET A 59 -18.96 -12.97 4.91
CA MET A 59 -18.43 -12.07 3.88
C MET A 59 -18.35 -12.83 2.56
N ARG A 60 -18.98 -12.29 1.53
CA ARG A 60 -18.93 -12.82 0.16
C ARG A 60 -18.06 -11.90 -0.67
N ILE A 61 -16.83 -12.33 -0.91
CA ILE A 61 -15.81 -11.52 -1.56
C ILE A 61 -15.67 -12.01 -3.00
N PRO A 62 -15.99 -11.18 -4.00
CA PRO A 62 -15.85 -11.57 -5.40
C PRO A 62 -14.37 -11.68 -5.79
N ASN A 63 -14.10 -12.18 -6.99
CA ASN A 63 -12.77 -12.06 -7.58
C ASN A 63 -12.41 -10.58 -7.73
N MET A 64 -11.47 -10.10 -6.91
CA MET A 64 -11.07 -8.69 -6.89
C MET A 64 -10.35 -8.27 -8.18
N LEU A 65 -9.78 -9.20 -8.95
CA LEU A 65 -9.15 -8.89 -10.24
C LEU A 65 -10.16 -8.35 -11.26
N ASN A 66 -11.45 -8.67 -11.11
CA ASN A 66 -12.49 -8.11 -11.99
C ASN A 66 -12.66 -6.59 -11.82
N TYR A 67 -12.15 -6.01 -10.73
CA TYR A 67 -12.18 -4.57 -10.45
C TYR A 67 -10.84 -3.88 -10.78
N MET A 68 -9.81 -4.66 -11.11
CA MET A 68 -8.46 -4.21 -11.53
C MET A 68 -8.26 -4.55 -13.02
N GLU A 69 -9.21 -4.16 -13.87
CA GLU A 69 -9.24 -4.54 -15.28
C GLU A 69 -8.00 -4.00 -16.04
N ASN A 70 -7.43 -4.82 -16.92
CA ASN A 70 -6.21 -4.52 -17.69
C ASN A 70 -4.91 -4.39 -16.88
N TRP A 71 -4.94 -4.58 -15.57
CA TRP A 71 -3.72 -4.60 -14.77
C TRP A 71 -2.98 -5.93 -14.94
N PRO A 72 -1.64 -5.96 -14.96
CA PRO A 72 -0.88 -7.21 -15.09
C PRO A 72 -1.16 -8.16 -13.91
N VAL A 73 -1.30 -9.46 -14.19
CA VAL A 73 -1.64 -10.48 -13.18
C VAL A 73 -0.79 -11.73 -13.30
N ARG A 74 -0.51 -12.37 -12.15
CA ARG A 74 -0.01 -13.75 -12.03
C ARG A 74 1.36 -14.03 -12.66
N GLU A 75 2.15 -13.01 -12.90
CA GLU A 75 3.56 -13.20 -13.23
C GLU A 75 4.35 -13.39 -11.93
N LEU A 76 5.31 -14.32 -11.94
CA LEU A 76 6.13 -14.64 -10.79
C LEU A 76 7.59 -14.41 -11.13
N ASN A 77 8.31 -13.71 -10.27
CA ASN A 77 9.74 -13.47 -10.47
C ASN A 77 10.51 -14.80 -10.59
N GLN A 78 11.34 -14.91 -11.63
CA GLN A 78 12.17 -16.09 -11.92
C GLN A 78 13.09 -16.50 -10.75
N TYR A 79 13.41 -15.58 -9.84
CA TYR A 79 14.27 -15.81 -8.69
C TYR A 79 13.52 -16.19 -7.41
N TYR A 80 12.20 -16.43 -7.47
CA TYR A 80 11.38 -16.76 -6.31
C TYR A 80 11.98 -17.82 -5.38
N HIS A 81 12.32 -19.02 -5.89
CA HIS A 81 12.87 -20.10 -5.05
C HIS A 81 14.22 -19.75 -4.41
N ARG A 82 15.04 -18.97 -5.13
CA ARG A 82 16.30 -18.46 -4.58
C ARG A 82 16.01 -17.48 -3.45
N MET A 83 15.05 -16.58 -3.62
CA MET A 83 14.64 -15.63 -2.58
C MET A 83 14.07 -16.33 -1.35
N GLN A 84 13.21 -17.32 -1.55
CA GLN A 84 12.62 -18.12 -0.47
C GLN A 84 13.68 -18.78 0.41
N THR A 85 14.74 -19.31 -0.20
CA THR A 85 15.88 -19.89 0.54
C THR A 85 16.56 -18.82 1.40
N LEU A 86 16.88 -17.66 0.82
CA LEU A 86 17.55 -16.57 1.55
C LEU A 86 16.67 -15.97 2.66
N PHE A 87 15.37 -15.86 2.44
CA PHE A 87 14.42 -15.42 3.46
C PHE A 87 14.40 -16.41 4.63
N ASN A 88 14.34 -17.71 4.35
CA ASN A 88 14.36 -18.73 5.40
C ASN A 88 15.64 -18.67 6.25
N GLU A 89 16.80 -18.48 5.61
CA GLU A 89 18.09 -18.29 6.28
C GLU A 89 18.14 -16.99 7.09
N ALA A 90 17.62 -15.88 6.54
CA ALA A 90 17.52 -14.61 7.25
C ALA A 90 16.63 -14.74 8.50
N LEU A 91 15.48 -15.40 8.39
CA LEU A 91 14.57 -15.67 9.50
C LEU A 91 15.21 -16.55 10.58
N ASP A 92 16.04 -17.53 10.21
CA ASP A 92 16.85 -18.32 11.17
C ASP A 92 17.84 -17.48 11.96
N ARG A 93 18.37 -16.41 11.36
CA ARG A 93 19.29 -15.47 12.03
C ARG A 93 18.56 -14.47 12.94
N VAL A 94 17.41 -13.95 12.50
CA VAL A 94 16.80 -12.76 13.11
C VAL A 94 15.62 -13.03 14.03
N ILE A 95 15.02 -14.23 13.97
CA ILE A 95 13.89 -14.62 14.83
C ILE A 95 14.30 -15.76 15.76
N PRO A 96 14.63 -15.47 17.04
CA PRO A 96 15.07 -16.48 18.00
C PRO A 96 14.00 -17.52 18.32
N ASP A 97 12.76 -17.09 18.52
CA ASP A 97 11.65 -17.97 18.88
C ASP A 97 11.31 -18.93 17.71
N PRO A 98 11.42 -20.26 17.89
CA PRO A 98 11.24 -21.21 16.81
C PRO A 98 9.81 -21.28 16.28
N ARG A 99 8.79 -20.99 17.10
CA ARG A 99 7.38 -21.03 16.69
C ARG A 99 7.05 -19.82 15.83
N ARG A 100 7.44 -18.62 16.30
CA ARG A 100 7.33 -17.36 15.54
C ARG A 100 8.11 -17.48 14.24
N ARG A 101 9.34 -18.00 14.28
CA ARG A 101 10.14 -18.22 13.07
C ARG A 101 9.44 -19.13 12.07
N GLN A 102 8.90 -20.27 12.51
CA GLN A 102 8.16 -21.16 11.61
C GLN A 102 6.92 -20.47 11.02
N LYS A 103 6.17 -19.69 11.81
CA LYS A 103 5.04 -18.88 11.33
C LYS A 103 5.47 -17.91 10.22
N PHE A 104 6.61 -17.23 10.36
CA PHE A 104 7.17 -16.36 9.31
C PHE A 104 7.54 -17.13 8.05
N LYS A 105 8.18 -18.29 8.18
CA LYS A 105 8.51 -19.15 7.02
C LYS A 105 7.25 -19.63 6.30
N ASP A 106 6.22 -20.01 7.05
CA ASP A 106 4.93 -20.43 6.50
C ASP A 106 4.16 -19.30 5.80
N CYS A 107 4.44 -18.03 6.13
CA CYS A 107 3.86 -16.88 5.43
C CYS A 107 4.41 -16.73 4.00
N ASP A 108 5.60 -17.26 3.73
CA ASP A 108 6.23 -17.23 2.41
C ASP A 108 6.30 -15.83 1.77
N PHE A 109 6.91 -14.87 2.48
CA PHE A 109 7.06 -13.50 1.99
C PHE A 109 7.89 -13.39 0.70
N ALA A 110 8.65 -14.43 0.34
CA ALA A 110 9.34 -14.48 -0.94
C ALA A 110 8.34 -14.60 -2.11
N HIS A 111 7.23 -15.33 -1.92
CA HIS A 111 6.12 -15.40 -2.88
C HIS A 111 5.45 -14.03 -3.05
N PHE A 112 5.19 -13.33 -1.94
CA PHE A 112 4.69 -11.95 -1.97
C PHE A 112 5.58 -11.03 -2.82
N CYS A 113 6.89 -11.01 -2.54
CA CYS A 113 7.82 -10.16 -3.28
C CYS A 113 7.90 -10.54 -4.76
N ALA A 114 7.88 -11.84 -5.07
CA ALA A 114 7.96 -12.34 -6.43
C ALA A 114 6.73 -11.97 -7.29
N LEU A 115 5.56 -11.81 -6.67
CA LEU A 115 4.34 -11.32 -7.32
C LEU A 115 4.35 -9.79 -7.47
N TRP A 116 4.96 -9.07 -6.53
CA TRP A 116 5.07 -7.61 -6.57
C TRP A 116 6.01 -7.11 -7.66
N TRP A 117 7.15 -7.79 -7.83
CA TRP A 117 8.22 -7.41 -8.76
C TRP A 117 8.55 -8.54 -9.73
N PRO A 118 7.60 -8.98 -10.58
CA PRO A 118 7.75 -10.18 -11.40
C PRO A 118 8.88 -10.10 -12.43
N HIS A 119 9.25 -8.89 -12.84
CA HIS A 119 10.29 -8.65 -13.85
C HIS A 119 11.60 -8.12 -13.27
N GLY A 120 11.72 -8.02 -11.96
CA GLY A 120 12.92 -7.48 -11.31
C GLY A 120 14.15 -8.36 -11.49
N GLU A 121 15.24 -7.76 -11.96
CA GLU A 121 16.55 -8.40 -12.01
C GLU A 121 17.11 -8.64 -10.61
N TRP A 122 18.03 -9.62 -10.49
CA TRP A 122 18.41 -10.20 -9.20
C TRP A 122 18.79 -9.17 -8.11
N GLU A 123 19.68 -8.23 -8.40
CA GLU A 123 20.20 -7.28 -7.38
C GLU A 123 19.12 -6.34 -6.85
N ASP A 124 18.28 -5.83 -7.76
CA ASP A 124 17.22 -4.88 -7.45
C ASP A 124 16.03 -5.60 -6.78
N PHE A 125 15.67 -6.80 -7.28
CA PHE A 125 14.70 -7.70 -6.65
C PHE A 125 15.13 -8.13 -5.24
N TYR A 126 16.40 -8.51 -5.05
CA TYR A 126 16.95 -8.89 -3.75
C TYR A 126 16.82 -7.76 -2.73
N SER A 127 17.20 -6.55 -3.14
CA SER A 127 17.18 -5.39 -2.25
C SER A 127 15.75 -5.01 -1.84
N ALA A 128 14.83 -4.91 -2.81
CA ALA A 128 13.42 -4.62 -2.53
C ALA A 128 12.77 -5.72 -1.66
N SER A 129 13.07 -6.99 -1.94
CA SER A 129 12.55 -8.13 -1.18
C SER A 129 13.02 -8.11 0.28
N PHE A 130 14.31 -7.90 0.54
CA PHE A 130 14.82 -7.83 1.91
C PHE A 130 14.28 -6.63 2.69
N PHE A 131 13.96 -5.54 1.98
CA PHE A 131 13.28 -4.41 2.59
C PHE A 131 11.84 -4.72 2.99
N ALA A 132 11.07 -5.35 2.11
CA ALA A 132 9.72 -5.82 2.44
C ALA A 132 9.76 -6.82 3.61
N LEU A 133 10.73 -7.75 3.63
CA LEU A 133 10.92 -8.65 4.77
C LEU A 133 11.20 -7.90 6.06
N TRP A 134 12.06 -6.87 6.02
CA TRP A 134 12.32 -6.03 7.20
C TRP A 134 11.06 -5.34 7.70
N ILE A 135 10.22 -4.78 6.81
CA ILE A 135 8.94 -4.18 7.18
C ILE A 135 8.06 -5.21 7.89
N PHE A 136 7.85 -6.40 7.30
CA PHE A 136 7.02 -7.44 7.91
C PHE A 136 7.50 -7.90 9.29
N VAL A 137 8.82 -8.03 9.47
CA VAL A 137 9.39 -8.45 10.76
C VAL A 137 9.35 -7.32 11.79
N TRP A 138 9.61 -6.07 11.36
CA TRP A 138 9.56 -4.90 12.24
C TRP A 138 8.13 -4.63 12.73
N ASP A 139 7.15 -4.70 11.82
CA ASP A 139 5.72 -4.56 12.10
C ASP A 139 5.25 -5.56 13.17
N ASP A 140 5.53 -6.85 12.98
CA ASP A 140 5.16 -7.91 13.92
C ASP A 140 5.84 -7.77 15.30
N THR A 141 6.97 -7.04 15.39
CA THR A 141 7.65 -6.77 16.67
C THR A 141 6.96 -5.69 17.51
N ILE A 142 6.19 -4.78 16.89
CA ILE A 142 5.43 -3.76 17.60
C ILE A 142 3.93 -4.05 17.65
N ASP A 143 3.43 -4.94 16.79
CA ASP A 143 2.06 -5.41 16.74
C ASP A 143 1.69 -6.27 17.96
N ALA A 144 0.38 -6.39 18.23
CA ALA A 144 -0.22 -7.09 19.38
C ALA A 144 0.22 -8.55 19.55
N ASN A 145 0.87 -9.14 18.55
CA ASN A 145 1.40 -10.50 18.58
C ASN A 145 2.73 -10.61 19.38
N ASP A 146 3.43 -9.50 19.65
CA ASP A 146 4.68 -9.45 20.44
C ASP A 146 4.44 -8.68 21.76
N GLN A 147 4.22 -9.43 22.85
CA GLN A 147 3.73 -8.91 24.13
C GLN A 147 4.65 -7.86 24.78
N GLU A 148 5.95 -7.88 24.49
CA GLU A 148 6.91 -7.06 25.22
C GLU A 148 6.86 -5.57 24.83
N LEU A 149 6.61 -5.26 23.55
CA LEU A 149 6.51 -3.88 23.06
C LEU A 149 5.07 -3.45 22.84
N SER A 150 4.19 -4.37 22.45
CA SER A 150 2.80 -4.03 22.14
C SER A 150 2.04 -3.47 23.35
N GLU A 151 2.34 -3.90 24.57
CA GLU A 151 1.69 -3.43 25.80
C GLU A 151 2.43 -2.27 26.50
N ASP A 152 3.72 -2.03 26.21
CA ASP A 152 4.52 -0.95 26.81
C ASP A 152 4.81 0.16 25.79
N PHE A 153 3.91 1.14 25.75
CA PHE A 153 4.00 2.29 24.83
C PHE A 153 5.34 3.04 24.94
N GLN A 154 5.86 3.23 26.16
CA GLN A 154 7.12 3.97 26.34
C GLN A 154 8.32 3.19 25.81
N LYS A 155 8.33 1.87 26.01
CA LYS A 155 9.38 0.99 25.47
C LYS A 155 9.31 0.91 23.96
N ALA A 156 8.10 0.83 23.40
CA ALA A 156 7.89 0.90 21.95
C ALA A 156 8.38 2.23 21.37
N CYS A 157 8.10 3.37 21.99
CA CYS A 157 8.62 4.68 21.55
C CYS A 157 10.16 4.73 21.54
N ARG A 158 10.82 4.17 22.56
CA ARG A 158 12.30 4.07 22.58
C ARG A 158 12.81 3.18 21.44
N PHE A 159 12.13 2.07 21.16
CA PHE A 159 12.46 1.19 20.04
C PHE A 159 12.31 1.93 18.70
N ARG A 160 11.17 2.59 18.45
CA ARG A 160 10.91 3.42 17.26
C ARG A 160 12.00 4.48 17.04
N SER A 161 12.34 5.25 18.08
CA SER A 161 13.40 6.27 18.00
C SER A 161 14.75 5.67 17.61
N ARG A 162 15.13 4.53 18.19
CA ARG A 162 16.39 3.83 17.86
C ARG A 162 16.37 3.28 16.43
N THR A 163 15.24 2.75 15.97
CA THR A 163 15.05 2.34 14.57
C THR A 163 15.24 3.52 13.63
N LEU A 164 14.64 4.68 13.92
CA LEU A 164 14.77 5.87 13.07
C LEU A 164 16.21 6.39 12.98
N ASP A 165 16.95 6.38 14.09
CA ASP A 165 18.37 6.72 14.08
C ASP A 165 19.19 5.70 13.28
N TYR A 166 18.89 4.41 13.42
CA TYR A 166 19.52 3.33 12.66
C TYR A 166 19.28 3.45 11.15
N CYS A 167 18.03 3.66 10.74
CA CYS A 167 17.68 3.87 9.34
C CYS A 167 18.36 5.12 8.77
N ARG A 168 18.36 6.25 9.50
CA ARG A 168 19.02 7.50 9.08
C ARG A 168 20.52 7.30 8.84
N TYR A 169 21.18 6.57 9.74
CA TYR A 169 22.60 6.29 9.63
C TYR A 169 22.92 5.45 8.40
N TYR A 170 22.21 4.33 8.22
CA TYR A 170 22.46 3.40 7.13
C TYR A 170 22.05 3.90 5.74
N LEU A 171 21.10 4.82 5.68
CA LEU A 171 20.77 5.58 4.46
C LEU A 171 21.74 6.74 4.18
N GLY A 172 22.82 6.90 4.97
CA GLY A 172 23.83 7.93 4.71
C GLY A 172 23.33 9.38 4.92
N LEU A 173 22.24 9.55 5.69
CA LEU A 173 21.63 10.85 5.98
C LEU A 173 22.17 11.47 7.30
N SER A 174 22.89 10.69 8.10
CA SER A 174 23.58 11.15 9.31
C SER A 174 24.69 12.16 9.04
N LYS A 175 24.99 13.02 10.03
CA LYS A 175 26.10 13.98 9.90
C LYS A 175 27.43 13.24 9.84
N LYS A 176 28.38 13.82 9.09
CA LYS A 176 29.73 13.28 8.97
C LYS A 176 30.39 13.17 10.35
N GLY A 177 30.84 11.97 10.71
CA GLY A 177 31.49 11.69 11.99
C GLY A 177 30.53 11.28 13.12
N GLU A 178 29.21 11.19 12.86
CA GLU A 178 28.31 10.47 13.76
C GLU A 178 28.75 9.01 13.87
N ARG A 179 28.64 8.46 15.09
CA ARG A 179 28.94 7.05 15.35
C ARG A 179 27.76 6.20 14.91
N GLU A 180 28.06 4.98 14.47
CA GLU A 180 27.02 3.98 14.22
C GLU A 180 26.14 3.80 15.45
N PRO A 181 24.80 3.93 15.31
CA PRO A 181 23.89 3.77 16.42
C PRO A 181 23.88 2.33 16.94
N GLU A 182 23.50 2.15 18.20
CA GLU A 182 23.35 0.83 18.79
C GLU A 182 22.28 0.04 18.04
N PHE A 183 22.55 -1.25 17.84
CA PHE A 183 21.71 -2.16 17.10
C PHE A 183 20.33 -2.34 17.80
N PRO A 184 19.21 -1.85 17.22
CA PRO A 184 17.93 -1.81 17.95
C PRO A 184 17.32 -3.19 18.19
N SER A 185 17.47 -4.10 17.22
CA SER A 185 17.02 -5.49 17.29
C SER A 185 17.68 -6.32 16.18
N LEU A 186 17.67 -7.65 16.32
CA LEU A 186 18.14 -8.56 15.25
C LEU A 186 17.44 -8.30 13.92
N ALA A 187 16.14 -7.99 13.94
CA ALA A 187 15.35 -7.64 12.76
C ALA A 187 15.90 -6.43 12.01
N CYS A 188 16.37 -5.39 12.72
CA CYS A 188 17.00 -4.22 12.11
C CYS A 188 18.30 -4.55 11.36
N GLY A 189 18.87 -5.75 11.57
CA GLY A 189 20.00 -6.27 10.78
C GLY A 189 19.67 -6.39 9.29
N LEU A 190 18.42 -6.74 8.96
CA LEU A 190 17.95 -6.85 7.57
C LEU A 190 17.97 -5.49 6.85
N PHE A 191 17.66 -4.40 7.56
CA PHE A 191 17.64 -3.06 6.98
C PHE A 191 19.01 -2.64 6.43
N LYS A 192 20.09 -3.02 7.12
CA LYS A 192 21.47 -2.71 6.68
C LYS A 192 21.80 -3.35 5.34
N GLU A 193 21.37 -4.60 5.12
CA GLU A 193 21.61 -5.34 3.88
C GLU A 193 20.97 -4.60 2.68
N PHE A 194 19.78 -4.02 2.89
CA PHE A 194 19.06 -3.22 1.89
C PHE A 194 19.63 -1.80 1.70
N ALA A 195 19.91 -1.07 2.78
CA ALA A 195 20.20 0.36 2.73
C ALA A 195 21.41 0.71 1.84
N GLY A 196 22.39 -0.19 1.75
CA GLY A 196 23.55 -0.01 0.88
C GLY A 196 23.17 0.14 -0.59
N ARG A 197 22.22 -0.67 -1.09
CA ARG A 197 21.75 -0.60 -2.47
C ARG A 197 21.02 0.71 -2.76
N ILE A 198 20.16 1.13 -1.84
CA ILE A 198 19.43 2.40 -1.98
C ILE A 198 20.40 3.57 -2.10
N VAL A 199 21.40 3.64 -1.23
CA VAL A 199 22.40 4.72 -1.25
C VAL A 199 23.25 4.69 -2.53
N GLU A 200 23.48 3.51 -3.12
CA GLU A 200 24.21 3.37 -4.39
C GLU A 200 23.38 3.82 -5.60
N LYS A 201 22.11 3.40 -5.67
CA LYS A 201 21.23 3.64 -6.84
C LYS A 201 20.60 5.03 -6.84
N PHE A 202 20.26 5.55 -5.67
CA PHE A 202 19.43 6.75 -5.57
C PHE A 202 20.23 8.01 -5.26
N GLN A 203 19.81 9.11 -5.88
CA GLN A 203 20.26 10.44 -5.50
C GLN A 203 19.81 10.78 -4.08
N LYS A 204 20.58 11.63 -3.39
CA LYS A 204 20.39 11.90 -1.96
C LYS A 204 18.98 12.38 -1.59
N HIS A 205 18.31 13.17 -2.44
CA HIS A 205 16.94 13.62 -2.15
C HIS A 205 15.92 12.49 -2.25
N ARG A 206 16.13 11.50 -3.12
CA ARG A 206 15.28 10.30 -3.19
C ARG A 206 15.49 9.38 -2.00
N VAL A 207 16.74 9.24 -1.55
CA VAL A 207 17.06 8.58 -0.28
C VAL A 207 16.38 9.29 0.90
N GLN A 208 16.37 10.62 0.90
CA GLN A 208 15.65 11.42 1.90
C GLN A 208 14.14 11.16 1.83
N ARG A 209 13.53 11.12 0.64
CA ARG A 209 12.10 10.78 0.46
C ARG A 209 11.76 9.41 1.06
N ILE A 210 12.57 8.38 0.77
CA ILE A 210 12.40 7.04 1.35
C ILE A 210 12.48 7.09 2.89
N TYR A 211 13.43 7.85 3.44
CA TYR A 211 13.54 8.02 4.89
C TYR A 211 12.35 8.77 5.49
N ASP A 212 11.83 9.79 4.83
CA ASP A 212 10.68 10.56 5.29
C ASP A 212 9.42 9.67 5.32
N GLU A 213 9.26 8.76 4.35
CA GLU A 213 8.18 7.76 4.38
C GLU A 213 8.40 6.70 5.48
N ILE A 214 9.64 6.29 5.77
CA ILE A 214 9.94 5.44 6.96
C ILE A 214 9.57 6.17 8.26
N VAL A 215 9.89 7.47 8.37
CA VAL A 215 9.51 8.30 9.52
C VAL A 215 7.99 8.35 9.65
N ARG A 216 7.28 8.55 8.54
CA ARG A 216 5.81 8.56 8.51
C ARG A 216 5.24 7.22 8.99
N TYR A 217 5.66 6.10 8.41
CA TYR A 217 5.22 4.76 8.82
C TYR A 217 5.42 4.52 10.32
N ILE A 218 6.63 4.79 10.83
CA ILE A 218 6.94 4.55 12.25
C ILE A 218 6.09 5.44 13.18
N ARG A 219 5.81 6.69 12.78
CA ARG A 219 4.90 7.59 13.52
C ARG A 219 3.46 7.11 13.47
N GLU A 220 2.97 6.67 12.32
CA GLU A 220 1.60 6.16 12.23
C GLU A 220 1.42 4.85 13.01
N CYS A 221 2.44 4.01 13.10
CA CYS A 221 2.45 2.86 14.00
C CYS A 221 2.50 3.25 15.51
N GLU A 222 3.00 4.44 15.83
CA GLU A 222 2.89 4.99 17.20
C GLU A 222 1.45 5.42 17.49
N ASN A 223 0.83 6.14 16.56
CA ASN A 223 -0.58 6.54 16.65
C ASN A 223 -1.49 5.30 16.77
N GLU A 224 -1.33 4.31 15.89
CA GLU A 224 -2.11 3.07 15.89
C GLU A 224 -1.99 2.32 17.24
N GLN A 225 -0.79 2.23 17.80
CA GLN A 225 -0.58 1.64 19.12
C GLN A 225 -1.29 2.46 20.21
N ALA A 226 -1.20 3.79 20.17
CA ALA A 226 -1.84 4.65 21.15
C ALA A 226 -3.38 4.47 21.12
N GLU A 227 -3.98 4.40 19.93
CA GLU A 227 -5.40 4.18 19.75
C GLU A 227 -5.86 2.81 20.22
N ARG A 228 -5.09 1.77 19.89
CA ARG A 228 -5.35 0.40 20.37
C ARG A 228 -5.31 0.34 21.89
N LEU A 229 -4.30 0.95 22.53
CA LEU A 229 -4.18 0.98 24.00
C LEU A 229 -5.27 1.84 24.66
N ALA A 230 -5.82 2.82 23.95
CA ALA A 230 -6.96 3.62 24.40
C ALA A 230 -8.31 2.90 24.19
N GLY A 231 -8.34 1.78 23.45
CA GLY A 231 -9.56 1.06 23.12
C GLY A 231 -10.50 1.85 22.22
N ARG A 232 -9.97 2.71 21.35
CA ARG A 232 -10.77 3.54 20.43
C ARG A 232 -10.78 2.92 19.03
N ILE A 233 -11.96 2.90 18.41
CA ILE A 233 -12.10 2.65 16.96
C ILE A 233 -12.17 4.02 16.27
N PRO A 234 -11.26 4.33 15.33
CA PRO A 234 -11.30 5.58 14.57
C PRO A 234 -12.54 5.64 13.66
N ASN A 235 -12.95 6.86 13.28
CA ASN A 235 -13.87 7.03 12.15
C ASN A 235 -13.14 6.75 10.81
N LEU A 236 -13.86 6.85 9.70
CA LEU A 236 -13.32 6.51 8.38
C LEU A 236 -12.09 7.33 7.98
N ASP A 237 -12.19 8.65 8.11
CA ASP A 237 -11.14 9.57 7.69
C ASP A 237 -9.89 9.36 8.55
N GLU A 238 -10.08 9.27 9.87
CA GLU A 238 -9.00 8.98 10.82
C GLU A 238 -8.36 7.61 10.54
N TYR A 239 -9.18 6.60 10.20
CA TYR A 239 -8.70 5.27 9.86
C TYR A 239 -7.86 5.29 8.59
N ILE A 240 -8.38 5.88 7.50
CA ILE A 240 -7.67 5.96 6.22
C ILE A 240 -6.37 6.76 6.39
N ASP A 241 -6.40 7.90 7.05
CA ASP A 241 -5.22 8.74 7.24
C ASP A 241 -4.08 7.99 7.96
N ASN A 242 -4.42 7.27 9.02
CA ASN A 242 -3.45 6.44 9.74
C ASN A 242 -3.01 5.22 8.91
N ARG A 243 -3.97 4.49 8.32
CA ARG A 243 -3.73 3.25 7.57
C ARG A 243 -2.90 3.46 6.31
N MET A 244 -3.02 4.62 5.67
CA MET A 244 -2.15 5.04 4.55
C MET A 244 -0.68 5.11 4.96
N GLY A 245 -0.38 5.43 6.22
CA GLY A 245 0.97 5.33 6.76
C GLY A 245 1.32 3.91 7.18
N THR A 246 0.47 3.23 7.97
CA THR A 246 0.79 1.90 8.54
C THR A 246 0.82 0.77 7.53
N ALA A 247 0.20 0.92 6.34
CA ALA A 247 0.29 -0.06 5.27
C ALA A 247 1.70 -0.18 4.64
N ALA A 248 2.59 0.80 4.90
CA ALA A 248 3.97 0.87 4.38
C ALA A 248 4.10 0.86 2.83
N VAL A 249 2.99 0.93 2.10
CA VAL A 249 2.97 0.87 0.63
C VAL A 249 3.66 2.09 0.02
N LEU A 250 3.48 3.28 0.57
CA LEU A 250 4.12 4.50 0.06
C LEU A 250 5.65 4.40 0.06
N ILE A 251 6.21 3.78 1.11
CA ILE A 251 7.65 3.49 1.18
C ILE A 251 8.07 2.56 0.03
N LEU A 252 7.26 1.52 -0.25
CA LEU A 252 7.53 0.56 -1.32
C LEU A 252 7.36 1.16 -2.71
N CYS A 253 6.37 2.04 -2.93
CA CYS A 253 6.25 2.83 -4.16
C CYS A 253 7.51 3.69 -4.39
N GLY A 254 8.07 4.26 -3.33
CA GLY A 254 9.32 5.02 -3.39
C GLY A 254 10.53 4.22 -3.91
N ILE A 255 10.56 2.91 -3.70
CA ILE A 255 11.65 2.05 -4.19
C ILE A 255 11.35 1.34 -5.51
N ASN A 256 10.14 1.49 -6.07
CA ASN A 256 9.81 0.88 -7.37
C ASN A 256 10.67 1.43 -8.53
N GLU A 257 11.31 2.59 -8.35
CA GLU A 257 12.32 3.10 -9.27
C GLU A 257 13.58 2.22 -9.36
N LEU A 258 13.73 1.21 -8.49
CA LEU A 258 14.77 0.19 -8.65
C LEU A 258 14.57 -0.63 -9.94
N PHE A 259 13.34 -0.72 -10.46
CA PHE A 259 12.96 -1.61 -11.56
C PHE A 259 12.89 -0.92 -12.93
N ILE A 260 13.33 0.33 -13.01
CA ILE A 260 13.44 1.09 -14.26
C ILE A 260 14.91 1.32 -14.61
N GLU A 261 15.19 1.58 -15.89
CA GLU A 261 16.57 1.73 -16.36
C GLU A 261 17.15 3.08 -15.95
N GLN A 262 16.35 4.14 -16.04
CA GLN A 262 16.70 5.49 -15.63
C GLN A 262 15.72 6.02 -14.61
N ALA A 263 16.22 6.77 -13.63
CA ALA A 263 15.38 7.44 -12.65
C ALA A 263 14.38 8.37 -13.34
N LEU A 264 13.12 8.36 -12.88
CA LEU A 264 12.10 9.26 -13.42
C LEU A 264 12.47 10.71 -13.08
N PRO A 265 12.29 11.70 -13.98
CA PRO A 265 12.61 13.09 -13.68
C PRO A 265 11.89 13.62 -12.44
N ASP A 266 12.53 14.53 -11.69
CA ASP A 266 11.95 15.08 -10.45
C ASP A 266 10.60 15.77 -10.70
N TRP A 267 10.43 16.48 -11.82
CA TRP A 267 9.16 17.11 -12.17
C TRP A 267 8.01 16.11 -12.33
N MET A 268 8.32 14.85 -12.63
CA MET A 268 7.35 13.78 -12.78
C MET A 268 7.11 13.09 -11.43
N MET A 269 8.18 12.79 -10.67
CA MET A 269 8.05 12.18 -9.35
C MET A 269 7.40 13.09 -8.31
N ASP A 270 7.56 14.40 -8.44
CA ASP A 270 6.97 15.42 -7.57
C ASP A 270 5.67 16.02 -8.17
N SER A 271 5.10 15.35 -9.17
CA SER A 271 3.84 15.78 -9.80
C SER A 271 2.61 15.35 -8.99
N PRO A 272 1.50 16.11 -9.05
CA PRO A 272 0.24 15.71 -8.44
C PRO A 272 -0.25 14.34 -8.92
N GLU A 273 0.04 13.97 -10.17
CA GLU A 273 -0.32 12.68 -10.73
C GLU A 273 0.44 11.53 -10.05
N MET A 274 1.72 11.72 -9.73
CA MET A 274 2.49 10.70 -8.98
C MET A 274 1.97 10.54 -7.54
N ASP A 275 1.54 11.63 -6.90
CA ASP A 275 0.87 11.56 -5.59
C ASP A 275 -0.41 10.70 -5.69
N VAL A 276 -1.19 10.84 -6.76
CA VAL A 276 -2.36 9.98 -7.03
C VAL A 276 -1.93 8.53 -7.23
N ILE A 277 -0.91 8.24 -8.04
CA ILE A 277 -0.41 6.87 -8.26
C ILE A 277 -0.05 6.20 -6.92
N TRP A 278 0.71 6.88 -6.06
CA TRP A 278 1.12 6.32 -4.77
C TRP A 278 -0.08 6.13 -3.84
N ARG A 279 -0.96 7.13 -3.78
CA ARG A 279 -2.17 7.08 -2.95
C ARG A 279 -3.08 5.92 -3.34
N GLU A 280 -3.40 5.80 -4.62
CA GLU A 280 -4.33 4.79 -5.12
C GLU A 280 -3.72 3.38 -5.06
N THR A 281 -2.40 3.24 -5.26
CA THR A 281 -1.71 1.94 -5.02
C THR A 281 -1.87 1.50 -3.56
N SER A 282 -1.64 2.42 -2.62
CA SER A 282 -1.79 2.16 -1.19
C SER A 282 -3.24 1.82 -0.82
N LEU A 283 -4.20 2.61 -1.30
CA LEU A 283 -5.61 2.40 -0.99
C LEU A 283 -6.15 1.08 -1.56
N ALA A 284 -5.76 0.70 -2.78
CA ALA A 284 -6.10 -0.60 -3.36
C ALA A 284 -5.61 -1.75 -2.46
N ILE A 285 -4.35 -1.69 -2.03
CA ILE A 285 -3.74 -2.71 -1.16
C ILE A 285 -4.41 -2.75 0.22
N ILE A 286 -4.78 -1.59 0.79
CA ILE A 286 -5.54 -1.52 2.05
C ILE A 286 -6.89 -2.21 1.91
N ILE A 287 -7.67 -1.89 0.87
CA ILE A 287 -8.98 -2.51 0.63
C ILE A 287 -8.83 -4.04 0.49
N ILE A 288 -7.88 -4.49 -0.32
CA ILE A 288 -7.60 -5.92 -0.53
C ILE A 288 -7.24 -6.58 0.80
N ASN A 289 -6.32 -5.99 1.57
CA ASN A 289 -5.83 -6.56 2.82
C ASN A 289 -6.96 -6.64 3.84
N ASP A 290 -7.57 -5.52 4.18
CA ASP A 290 -8.54 -5.38 5.27
C ASP A 290 -9.76 -6.29 5.08
N VAL A 291 -10.22 -6.49 3.85
CA VAL A 291 -11.33 -7.40 3.53
C VAL A 291 -10.94 -8.87 3.72
N LEU A 292 -9.74 -9.26 3.30
CA LEU A 292 -9.30 -10.66 3.31
C LEU A 292 -8.62 -11.08 4.63
N SER A 293 -8.12 -10.12 5.41
CA SER A 293 -7.46 -10.34 6.70
C SER A 293 -8.43 -10.30 7.88
N LEU A 294 -9.65 -9.77 7.73
CA LEU A 294 -10.55 -9.50 8.86
C LEU A 294 -10.73 -10.69 9.81
N LYS A 295 -10.95 -11.90 9.27
CA LYS A 295 -11.09 -13.11 10.11
C LYS A 295 -9.87 -13.38 10.99
N LYS A 296 -8.67 -13.16 10.45
CA LYS A 296 -7.42 -13.31 11.19
C LYS A 296 -7.31 -12.23 12.27
N GLU A 297 -7.68 -10.99 11.94
CA GLU A 297 -7.57 -9.83 12.82
C GLU A 297 -8.56 -9.90 14.00
N MET A 298 -9.79 -10.34 13.74
CA MET A 298 -10.79 -10.65 14.77
C MET A 298 -10.29 -11.69 15.77
N ALA A 299 -9.56 -12.72 15.30
CA ALA A 299 -9.00 -13.75 16.19
C ALA A 299 -7.93 -13.21 17.15
N THR A 300 -7.39 -12.02 16.88
CA THR A 300 -6.42 -11.31 17.72
C THR A 300 -6.99 -10.07 18.41
N GLY A 301 -8.29 -9.80 18.28
CA GLY A 301 -8.95 -8.62 18.86
C GLY A 301 -8.55 -7.29 18.20
N CYS A 302 -7.87 -7.32 17.06
CA CYS A 302 -7.52 -6.13 16.29
C CYS A 302 -8.65 -5.87 15.28
N LEU A 303 -9.42 -4.81 15.45
CA LEU A 303 -10.53 -4.45 14.55
C LEU A 303 -10.26 -3.18 13.75
N LEU A 304 -9.00 -2.76 13.67
CA LEU A 304 -8.56 -1.64 12.83
C LEU A 304 -8.54 -2.12 11.37
N SER A 305 -9.73 -2.19 10.77
CA SER A 305 -10.00 -2.64 9.40
C SER A 305 -11.20 -1.89 8.83
N LEU A 306 -11.22 -1.66 7.51
CA LEU A 306 -12.31 -0.94 6.84
C LEU A 306 -13.71 -1.48 7.13
N ALA A 307 -13.89 -2.80 7.13
CA ALA A 307 -15.22 -3.39 7.30
C ALA A 307 -15.85 -3.09 8.68
N PRO A 308 -15.18 -3.33 9.82
CA PRO A 308 -15.63 -2.86 11.13
C PRO A 308 -15.88 -1.34 11.19
N VAL A 309 -15.01 -0.53 10.58
CA VAL A 309 -15.12 0.94 10.58
C VAL A 309 -16.37 1.43 9.83
N LEU A 310 -16.66 0.84 8.67
CA LEU A 310 -17.87 1.13 7.87
C LEU A 310 -19.13 0.65 8.58
N TYR A 311 -19.09 -0.55 9.17
CA TYR A 311 -20.22 -1.09 9.93
C TYR A 311 -20.63 -0.17 11.09
N ARG A 312 -19.64 0.35 11.82
CA ARG A 312 -19.85 1.27 12.96
C ARG A 312 -20.38 2.64 12.54
N GLN A 313 -20.25 3.00 11.27
CA GLN A 313 -20.81 4.22 10.69
C GLN A 313 -22.22 4.02 10.10
N GLY A 314 -22.80 2.83 10.29
CA GLY A 314 -24.18 2.54 9.91
C GLY A 314 -24.35 1.95 8.51
N ILE A 315 -23.27 1.52 7.85
CA ILE A 315 -23.40 0.69 6.66
C ILE A 315 -23.88 -0.70 7.08
N GLU A 316 -24.93 -1.18 6.43
CA GLU A 316 -25.44 -2.53 6.66
C GLU A 316 -24.40 -3.57 6.25
N TRP A 317 -24.28 -4.64 7.04
CA TRP A 317 -23.18 -5.60 6.89
C TRP A 317 -23.08 -6.20 5.48
N ASP A 318 -24.21 -6.52 4.87
CA ASP A 318 -24.27 -7.13 3.54
C ASP A 318 -23.87 -6.15 2.42
N ASP A 319 -23.87 -4.84 2.69
CA ASP A 319 -23.49 -3.79 1.74
C ASP A 319 -22.00 -3.40 1.84
N ILE A 320 -21.29 -3.75 2.93
CA ILE A 320 -19.89 -3.37 3.15
C ILE A 320 -18.95 -3.87 2.04
N VAL A 321 -19.03 -5.16 1.69
CA VAL A 321 -18.15 -5.69 0.64
C VAL A 321 -18.48 -5.10 -0.73
N PRO A 322 -19.77 -5.00 -1.15
CA PRO A 322 -20.14 -4.25 -2.35
C PRO A 322 -19.56 -2.83 -2.41
N GLU A 323 -19.71 -2.04 -1.34
CA GLU A 323 -19.18 -0.66 -1.25
C GLU A 323 -17.66 -0.62 -1.41
N LEU A 324 -16.94 -1.55 -0.76
CA LEU A 324 -15.48 -1.64 -0.87
C LEU A 324 -15.01 -2.08 -2.26
N MET A 325 -15.77 -2.94 -2.95
CA MET A 325 -15.46 -3.33 -4.33
C MET A 325 -15.73 -2.19 -5.32
N GLU A 326 -16.78 -1.41 -5.08
CA GLU A 326 -17.03 -0.19 -5.84
C GLU A 326 -15.91 0.83 -5.63
N GLU A 327 -15.45 1.05 -4.39
CA GLU A 327 -14.31 1.92 -4.12
C GLU A 327 -13.03 1.41 -4.79
N LEU A 328 -12.74 0.09 -4.73
CA LEU A 328 -11.59 -0.50 -5.43
C LEU A 328 -11.60 -0.20 -6.93
N MET A 329 -12.76 -0.26 -7.58
CA MET A 329 -12.91 0.12 -8.99
C MET A 329 -12.60 1.61 -9.21
N TYR A 330 -13.07 2.50 -8.35
CA TYR A 330 -12.77 3.93 -8.45
C TYR A 330 -11.28 4.24 -8.21
N VAL A 331 -10.66 3.54 -7.26
CA VAL A 331 -9.22 3.59 -7.01
C VAL A 331 -8.43 3.26 -8.28
N CYS A 332 -8.76 2.15 -8.94
CA CYS A 332 -8.10 1.77 -10.19
C CYS A 332 -8.33 2.79 -11.31
N ARG A 333 -9.54 3.36 -11.44
CA ARG A 333 -9.82 4.41 -12.43
C ARG A 333 -8.98 5.67 -12.20
N ARG A 334 -8.93 6.18 -10.95
CA ARG A 334 -8.12 7.36 -10.61
C ARG A 334 -6.64 7.12 -10.88
N PHE A 335 -6.15 5.92 -10.56
CA PHE A 335 -4.80 5.50 -10.91
C PHE A 335 -4.56 5.56 -12.43
N ASP A 336 -5.44 4.95 -13.22
CA ASP A 336 -5.25 4.85 -14.68
C ASP A 336 -5.37 6.22 -15.39
N GLU A 337 -6.19 7.13 -14.88
CA GLU A 337 -6.27 8.53 -15.35
C GLU A 337 -4.97 9.31 -15.07
N ALA A 338 -4.40 9.17 -13.86
CA ALA A 338 -3.11 9.76 -13.52
C ALA A 338 -1.97 9.14 -14.33
N ALA A 339 -1.99 7.83 -14.51
CA ALA A 339 -1.03 7.08 -15.32
C ALA A 339 -1.02 7.56 -16.77
N ALA A 340 -2.20 7.73 -17.38
CA ALA A 340 -2.32 8.24 -18.75
C ALA A 340 -1.73 9.65 -18.90
N THR A 341 -1.88 10.49 -17.87
CA THR A 341 -1.31 11.85 -17.85
C THR A 341 0.22 11.81 -17.77
N LEU A 342 0.78 10.95 -16.91
CA LEU A 342 2.23 10.74 -16.79
C LEU A 342 2.85 10.17 -18.07
N GLU A 343 2.19 9.19 -18.70
CA GLU A 343 2.62 8.64 -19.99
C GLU A 343 2.60 9.69 -21.10
N ALA A 344 1.55 10.51 -21.17
CA ALA A 344 1.46 11.60 -22.13
C ALA A 344 2.59 12.63 -21.94
N ALA A 345 2.93 12.94 -20.68
CA ALA A 345 4.03 13.84 -20.37
C ALA A 345 5.42 13.28 -20.76
N GLY A 346 5.57 11.95 -20.80
CA GLY A 346 6.78 11.27 -21.25
C GLY A 346 6.82 10.92 -22.74
N ALA A 347 5.76 11.20 -23.50
CA ALA A 347 5.55 10.61 -24.83
C ALA A 347 6.61 10.96 -25.89
N ASP A 348 7.23 12.14 -25.77
CA ASP A 348 8.23 12.62 -26.73
C ASP A 348 9.62 11.96 -26.56
N ASP A 349 9.86 11.28 -25.43
CA ASP A 349 11.09 10.51 -25.18
C ASP A 349 10.76 9.02 -25.02
N PRO A 350 11.05 8.18 -26.03
CA PRO A 350 10.75 6.75 -25.98
C PRO A 350 11.40 6.00 -24.82
N ARG A 351 12.55 6.46 -24.30
CA ARG A 351 13.19 5.82 -23.15
C ARG A 351 12.48 6.19 -21.86
N LEU A 352 12.18 7.47 -21.68
CA LEU A 352 11.38 7.93 -20.54
C LEU A 352 10.01 7.26 -20.53
N LEU A 353 9.30 7.22 -21.66
CA LEU A 353 8.00 6.56 -21.76
C LEU A 353 8.06 5.09 -21.36
N LYS A 354 9.14 4.37 -21.73
CA LYS A 354 9.37 2.99 -21.31
C LYS A 354 9.50 2.91 -19.79
N ASP A 355 10.37 3.72 -19.19
CA ASP A 355 10.60 3.73 -17.74
C ASP A 355 9.33 4.10 -16.97
N VAL A 356 8.56 5.08 -17.44
CA VAL A 356 7.26 5.47 -16.86
C VAL A 356 6.28 4.30 -16.85
N ARG A 357 6.12 3.61 -18.00
CA ARG A 357 5.23 2.44 -18.09
C ARG A 357 5.67 1.31 -17.17
N THR A 358 6.95 1.00 -17.14
CA THR A 358 7.48 -0.03 -16.25
C THR A 358 7.27 0.32 -14.77
N TYR A 359 7.44 1.59 -14.39
CA TYR A 359 7.17 2.05 -13.03
C TYR A 359 5.68 1.90 -12.66
N LEU A 360 4.78 2.37 -13.54
CA LEU A 360 3.34 2.30 -13.34
C LEU A 360 2.85 0.85 -13.27
N ASP A 361 3.33 -0.02 -14.16
CA ASP A 361 3.02 -1.45 -14.14
C ASP A 361 3.53 -2.13 -12.86
N THR A 362 4.67 -1.68 -12.32
CA THR A 362 5.16 -2.18 -11.02
C THR A 362 4.19 -1.83 -9.89
N CYS A 363 3.64 -0.61 -9.88
CA CYS A 363 2.60 -0.25 -8.91
C CYS A 363 1.30 -1.07 -9.09
N ARG A 364 0.90 -1.36 -10.34
CA ARG A 364 -0.23 -2.25 -10.63
C ARG A 364 0.02 -3.67 -10.11
N THR A 365 1.21 -4.24 -10.35
CA THR A 365 1.57 -5.60 -9.85
C THR A 365 1.69 -5.66 -8.35
N ASN A 366 2.03 -4.57 -7.67
CA ASN A 366 1.97 -4.52 -6.20
C ASN A 366 0.54 -4.75 -5.69
N SER A 367 -0.47 -4.20 -6.36
CA SER A 367 -1.88 -4.39 -6.00
C SER A 367 -2.39 -5.78 -6.38
N THR A 368 -2.24 -6.19 -7.64
CA THR A 368 -2.73 -7.51 -8.09
C THR A 368 -1.97 -8.65 -7.39
N GLY A 369 -0.66 -8.49 -7.19
CA GLY A 369 0.18 -9.41 -6.45
C GLY A 369 -0.21 -9.54 -4.99
N THR A 370 -0.65 -8.45 -4.33
CA THR A 370 -1.18 -8.51 -2.96
C THR A 370 -2.44 -9.38 -2.88
N TYR A 371 -3.36 -9.22 -3.83
CA TYR A 371 -4.57 -10.05 -3.86
C TYR A 371 -4.24 -11.53 -4.05
N ILE A 372 -3.42 -11.86 -5.07
CA ILE A 372 -3.00 -13.24 -5.35
C ILE A 372 -2.27 -13.85 -4.15
N TYR A 373 -1.29 -13.14 -3.58
CA TYR A 373 -0.58 -13.59 -2.39
C TYR A 373 -1.55 -13.88 -1.23
N THR A 374 -2.53 -13.00 -1.01
CA THR A 374 -3.43 -13.10 0.14
C THR A 374 -4.35 -14.31 0.05
N ILE A 375 -4.86 -14.61 -1.13
CA ILE A 375 -5.72 -15.79 -1.35
C ILE A 375 -4.92 -17.11 -1.39
N GLU A 376 -3.62 -17.09 -1.72
CA GLU A 376 -2.77 -18.28 -1.79
C GLU A 376 -1.99 -18.57 -0.49
N SER A 377 -1.65 -17.53 0.27
CA SER A 377 -0.78 -17.63 1.43
C SER A 377 -1.46 -18.30 2.63
N LYS A 378 -0.68 -19.09 3.37
CA LYS A 378 -1.10 -19.66 4.67
C LYS A 378 -1.29 -18.59 5.74
N ARG A 379 -0.74 -17.38 5.55
CA ARG A 379 -0.80 -16.25 6.51
C ARG A 379 -2.24 -15.92 6.93
N TYR A 380 -3.18 -15.94 5.98
CA TYR A 380 -4.57 -15.52 6.20
C TYR A 380 -5.52 -16.69 6.49
N LYS A 381 -5.08 -17.93 6.25
CA LYS A 381 -5.87 -19.16 6.43
C LYS A 381 -7.18 -19.20 5.61
N ILE A 382 -7.23 -18.44 4.51
CA ILE A 382 -8.38 -18.39 3.60
C ILE A 382 -8.18 -19.21 2.32
N ALA A 383 -6.95 -19.65 2.01
CA ALA A 383 -6.67 -20.44 0.79
C ALA A 383 -7.61 -21.65 0.57
N PRO A 384 -8.00 -22.43 1.61
CA PRO A 384 -8.97 -23.52 1.43
C PRO A 384 -10.40 -23.07 1.11
N LEU A 385 -10.72 -21.78 1.25
CA LEU A 385 -12.04 -21.18 1.02
C LEU A 385 -12.18 -20.56 -0.39
N VAL A 386 -11.05 -20.43 -1.11
CA VAL A 386 -10.99 -19.84 -2.45
C VAL A 386 -11.67 -20.76 -3.46
N GLN A 387 -12.58 -20.22 -4.24
CA GLN A 387 -13.29 -20.92 -5.31
C GLN A 387 -12.48 -20.94 -6.61
N GLU A 388 -12.90 -21.73 -7.60
CA GLU A 388 -12.24 -21.81 -8.90
C GLU A 388 -12.18 -20.45 -9.63
N ASP A 389 -13.19 -19.60 -9.44
CA ASP A 389 -13.28 -18.25 -10.01
C ASP A 389 -12.50 -17.19 -9.22
N LEU A 390 -11.77 -17.61 -8.17
CA LEU A 390 -11.03 -16.78 -7.20
C LEU A 390 -11.89 -16.00 -6.20
N SER A 391 -13.21 -16.16 -6.22
CA SER A 391 -14.05 -15.63 -5.14
C SER A 391 -13.79 -16.35 -3.82
N VAL A 392 -14.09 -15.69 -2.71
CA VAL A 392 -13.89 -16.23 -1.35
C VAL A 392 -15.15 -15.99 -0.53
N THR A 393 -15.62 -17.01 0.18
CA THR A 393 -16.66 -16.85 1.20
C THR A 393 -16.07 -17.11 2.58
N ILE A 394 -16.10 -16.11 3.45
CA ILE A 394 -15.53 -16.17 4.79
C ILE A 394 -16.66 -16.10 5.81
N VAL A 395 -16.69 -17.04 6.75
CA VAL A 395 -17.48 -16.93 7.97
C VAL A 395 -16.56 -16.42 9.07
N LEU A 396 -16.92 -15.27 9.67
CA LEU A 396 -16.13 -14.58 10.69
C LEU A 396 -16.13 -15.29 12.04
#